data_AF-A0A6P9ETU8-F1
#
_entry.id   AF-A0A6P9ETU8-F1
#
_cell.length_a   1.000
_cell.length_b   1.000
_cell.length_c   1.000
_cell.angle_alpha   90.00
_cell.angle_beta   90.00
_cell.angle_gamma   90.00
#
_symmetry.space_group_name_H-M   'P 1'
#
loop_
_entity.id
_entity.type
_entity.pdbx_description
1 polymer ?
#
loop_
_entity_poly.entity_id
_entity_poly.type
_entity_poly.pdbx_seq_one_letter_code
_entity_poly.pdbx_strand_id
1 'polypeptide(L)'
;MKDLDEASYVIGVEIHRDKEQRILELSQKTYIEKEQMKGISYASAVGSLMYAQVRTRPNIGFAVGLLGPYQSNLGLGHWKDVKKVLRYFQGTKDYRLTYRHTDCLKVVGYSDSNFAKCVDTKKSNSGNIFLLAGGAIS
;
A
#
# COMPACT_ATOMS: atom_id res chain seq x y z
N MET A 1 -11.64 2.39 39.06
CA MET A 1 -10.84 1.67 38.06
C MET A 1 -11.74 1.54 36.84
N LYS A 2 -11.45 2.22 35.73
CA LYS A 2 -12.31 2.19 34.52
C LYS A 2 -12.35 0.77 34.00
N ASP A 3 -13.54 0.24 33.76
CA ASP A 3 -13.75 -1.09 33.19
C ASP A 3 -12.99 -1.18 31.86
N LEU A 4 -11.93 -1.99 31.86
CA LEU A 4 -11.25 -2.40 30.65
C LEU A 4 -12.22 -3.36 29.96
N ASP A 5 -12.74 -2.95 28.81
CA ASP A 5 -13.57 -3.76 27.93
C ASP A 5 -13.03 -5.19 27.75
N GLU A 6 -13.89 -6.11 27.31
CA GLU A 6 -13.56 -7.53 27.19
C GLU A 6 -12.26 -7.79 26.41
N ALA A 7 -11.37 -8.60 26.99
CA ALA A 7 -10.08 -8.91 26.41
C ALA A 7 -10.22 -9.64 25.07
N SER A 8 -9.84 -8.96 23.98
CA SER A 8 -9.87 -9.50 22.61
C SER A 8 -8.59 -10.27 22.24
N TYR A 9 -7.51 -10.11 23.01
CA TYR A 9 -6.22 -10.78 22.78
C TYR A 9 -5.58 -11.24 24.09
N VAL A 10 -5.08 -12.48 24.12
CA VAL A 10 -4.26 -13.02 25.22
C VAL A 10 -3.05 -13.74 24.62
N ILE A 11 -1.85 -13.26 24.92
CA ILE A 11 -0.57 -13.85 24.46
C ILE A 11 -0.56 -14.08 22.93
N GLY A 12 -1.07 -13.10 22.16
CA GLY A 12 -1.13 -13.18 20.70
C GLY A 12 -2.19 -14.13 20.12
N VAL A 13 -3.02 -14.74 20.97
CA VAL A 13 -4.23 -15.46 20.57
C VAL A 13 -5.41 -14.50 20.58
N GLU A 14 -6.06 -14.36 19.44
CA GLU A 14 -7.28 -13.57 19.30
C GLU A 14 -8.47 -14.36 19.85
N ILE A 15 -9.29 -13.72 20.68
CA ILE A 15 -10.43 -14.33 21.35
C ILE A 15 -11.69 -13.71 20.77
N HIS A 16 -12.48 -14.50 20.05
CA HIS A 16 -13.80 -14.11 19.58
C HIS A 16 -14.85 -14.76 20.46
N ARG A 17 -15.66 -13.96 21.15
CA ARG A 17 -16.70 -14.43 22.07
C ARG A 17 -18.06 -14.11 21.49
N ASP A 18 -18.83 -15.13 21.15
CA ASP A 18 -20.23 -14.99 20.78
C ASP A 18 -21.10 -15.35 21.99
N LYS A 19 -21.71 -14.33 22.60
CA LYS A 19 -22.57 -14.49 23.78
C LYS A 19 -23.94 -15.09 23.43
N GLU A 20 -24.44 -14.87 22.21
CA GLU A 20 -25.74 -15.39 21.78
C GLU A 20 -25.65 -16.89 21.54
N GLN A 21 -24.57 -17.34 20.90
CA GLN A 21 -24.33 -18.76 20.64
C GLN A 21 -23.59 -19.48 21.79
N ARG A 22 -23.10 -18.74 22.80
CA ARG A 22 -22.22 -19.24 23.88
C ARG A 22 -20.95 -19.90 23.35
N ILE A 23 -20.40 -19.38 22.26
CA ILE A 23 -19.20 -19.89 21.60
C ILE A 23 -18.01 -18.99 21.94
N LEU A 24 -16.85 -19.62 22.19
CA LEU A 24 -15.58 -18.93 22.39
C LEU A 24 -14.57 -19.49 21.38
N GLU A 25 -14.25 -18.71 20.36
CA GLU A 25 -13.28 -19.06 19.34
C GLU A 25 -11.92 -18.43 19.66
N LEU A 26 -10.86 -19.22 19.47
CA LEU A 26 -9.48 -18.80 19.66
C LEU A 26 -8.76 -18.89 18.31
N SER A 27 -8.22 -17.77 17.84
CA SER A 27 -7.51 -17.70 16.55
C SER A 27 -6.03 -17.34 16.76
N GLN A 28 -5.15 -18.17 16.22
CA GLN A 28 -3.70 -17.93 16.14
C GLN A 28 -3.24 -17.47 14.75
N LYS A 29 -4.18 -17.19 13.83
CA LYS A 29 -3.85 -16.88 12.42
C LYS A 29 -2.85 -15.73 12.31
N THR A 30 -3.05 -14.66 13.06
CA THR A 30 -2.20 -13.46 13.04
C THR A 30 -0.77 -13.75 13.51
N TYR A 31 -0.58 -14.66 14.46
CA TYR A 31 0.74 -15.07 14.94
C TYR A 31 1.48 -15.88 13.87
N ILE A 32 0.80 -16.86 13.25
CA ILE A 32 1.38 -17.69 12.19
C ILE A 32 1.79 -16.83 10.97
N GLU A 33 0.94 -15.88 10.58
CA GLU A 33 1.25 -14.96 9.48
C GLU A 33 2.46 -14.07 9.79
N LYS A 34 2.56 -13.54 11.02
CA LYS A 34 3.73 -12.76 11.45
C LYS A 34 5.02 -13.59 11.41
N GLU A 35 4.97 -14.85 11.84
CA GLU A 35 6.15 -15.72 11.83
C GLU A 35 6.62 -16.02 10.40
N GLN A 36 5.69 -16.28 9.48
CA GLN A 36 6.00 -16.49 8.06
C GLN A 36 6.58 -15.23 7.40
N MET A 37 6.21 -14.05 7.90
CA MET A 37 6.61 -12.77 7.33
C MET A 37 7.89 -12.19 7.95
N LYS A 38 8.40 -12.74 9.06
CA LYS A 38 9.68 -12.35 9.68
C LYS A 38 10.87 -12.39 8.70
N GLY A 39 10.86 -13.34 7.76
CA GLY A 39 11.92 -13.48 6.75
C GLY A 39 11.78 -12.56 5.53
N ILE A 40 10.69 -11.80 5.42
CA ILE A 40 10.37 -11.01 4.23
C ILE A 40 10.58 -9.53 4.53
N SER A 41 11.45 -8.88 3.75
CA SER A 41 11.75 -7.46 3.84
C SER A 41 10.67 -6.59 3.18
N TYR A 42 9.42 -6.65 3.68
CA TYR A 42 8.28 -5.91 3.13
C TYR A 42 8.53 -4.40 3.04
N ALA A 43 9.03 -3.80 4.12
CA ALA A 43 9.34 -2.37 4.17
C ALA A 43 10.36 -1.96 3.10
N SER A 44 11.37 -2.80 2.85
CA SER A 44 12.36 -2.57 1.80
C SER A 44 11.71 -2.64 0.41
N ALA A 45 10.88 -3.66 0.16
CA ALA A 45 10.17 -3.80 -1.12
C ALA A 45 9.24 -2.61 -1.40
N VAL A 46 8.45 -2.18 -0.41
CA VAL A 46 7.57 -1.01 -0.54
C VAL A 46 8.37 0.27 -0.73
N GLY A 47 9.48 0.45 -0.01
CA GLY A 47 10.38 1.57 -0.19
C GLY A 47 10.97 1.63 -1.61
N SER A 48 11.39 0.49 -2.18
CA SER A 48 11.85 0.42 -3.56
C SER A 48 10.74 0.75 -4.57
N LEU A 49 9.51 0.30 -4.32
CA LEU A 49 8.35 0.65 -5.15
C LEU A 49 8.01 2.15 -5.06
N MET A 50 8.11 2.75 -3.86
CA MET A 50 7.96 4.19 -3.68
C MET A 50 9.03 4.96 -4.44
N TYR A 51 10.27 4.48 -4.48
CA TYR A 51 11.30 5.10 -5.28
C TYR A 51 10.98 5.02 -6.79
N ALA A 52 10.57 3.83 -7.25
CA ALA A 52 10.21 3.62 -8.65
C ALA A 52 9.05 4.52 -9.09
N GLN A 53 8.04 4.72 -8.22
CA GLN A 53 6.88 5.56 -8.54
C GLN A 53 7.28 7.02 -8.82
N VAL A 54 8.18 7.58 -8.01
CA VAL A 54 8.60 8.99 -8.09
C VAL A 54 9.53 9.23 -9.28
N ARG A 55 10.38 8.24 -9.60
CA ARG A 55 11.47 8.46 -10.57
C ARG A 55 11.20 7.96 -11.98
N THR A 56 10.43 6.89 -12.13
CA THR A 56 10.39 6.15 -13.40
C THR A 56 9.00 5.69 -13.81
N ARG A 57 8.12 5.43 -12.84
CA ARG A 57 6.82 4.78 -13.08
C ARG A 57 5.69 5.41 -12.25
N PRO A 58 5.23 6.62 -12.59
CA PRO A 58 4.11 7.26 -11.90
C PRO A 58 2.83 6.40 -11.87
N ASN A 59 2.65 5.53 -12.85
CA ASN A 59 1.45 4.73 -13.02
C ASN A 59 1.17 3.73 -11.88
N ILE A 60 2.16 3.42 -11.03
CA ILE A 60 1.96 2.58 -9.83
C ILE A 60 1.62 3.39 -8.57
N GLY A 61 1.55 4.71 -8.66
CA GLY A 61 1.43 5.60 -7.50
C GLY A 61 0.24 5.28 -6.59
N PHE A 62 -0.91 4.97 -7.19
CA PHE A 62 -2.10 4.57 -6.43
C PHE A 62 -1.90 3.26 -5.65
N ALA A 63 -1.31 2.24 -6.29
CA ALA A 63 -1.08 0.94 -5.66
C ALA A 63 -0.09 1.05 -4.49
N VAL A 64 0.99 1.81 -4.66
CA VAL A 64 1.98 2.02 -3.59
C VAL A 64 1.40 2.89 -2.47
N GLY A 65 0.56 3.89 -2.80
CA GLY A 65 -0.17 4.67 -1.80
C GLY A 65 -1.08 3.83 -0.91
N LEU A 66 -1.67 2.76 -1.45
CA LEU A 66 -2.45 1.79 -0.67
C LEU A 66 -1.57 0.86 0.19
N LEU A 67 -0.38 0.48 -0.30
CA LEU A 67 0.51 -0.46 0.38
C LEU A 67 1.39 0.19 1.47
N GLY A 68 1.69 1.48 1.32
CA GLY A 68 2.56 2.27 2.21
C GLY A 68 2.15 2.29 3.69
N PRO A 69 0.86 2.45 4.04
CA PRO A 69 0.43 2.49 5.44
C PRO A 69 0.65 1.18 6.22
N TYR A 70 0.76 0.03 5.55
CA TYR A 70 0.78 -1.30 6.18
C TYR A 70 2.19 -1.80 6.52
N GLN A 71 3.08 -0.92 7.00
CA GLN A 71 4.45 -1.30 7.32
C GLN A 71 4.56 -2.17 8.59
N SER A 72 3.61 -2.01 9.52
CA SER A 72 3.63 -2.65 10.84
C SER A 72 2.76 -3.91 10.95
N ASN A 73 1.86 -4.16 9.99
CA ASN A 73 0.91 -5.29 10.05
C ASN A 73 0.97 -6.11 8.75
N LEU A 74 1.80 -7.14 8.81
CA LEU A 74 2.43 -7.79 7.67
C LEU A 74 1.70 -9.08 7.30
N GLY A 75 0.39 -9.02 7.09
CA GLY A 75 -0.37 -10.20 6.65
C GLY A 75 0.09 -10.72 5.29
N LEU A 76 -0.12 -12.02 5.03
CA LEU A 76 0.23 -12.65 3.74
C LEU A 76 -0.50 -12.02 2.54
N GLY A 77 -1.70 -11.47 2.77
CA GLY A 77 -2.49 -10.79 1.75
C GLY A 77 -1.74 -9.61 1.14
N HIS A 78 -1.25 -8.69 1.98
CA HIS A 78 -0.50 -7.51 1.54
C HIS A 78 0.78 -7.87 0.77
N TRP A 79 1.46 -8.95 1.16
CA TRP A 79 2.63 -9.42 0.42
C TRP A 79 2.28 -9.94 -0.98
N LYS A 80 1.14 -10.62 -1.15
CA LYS A 80 0.67 -11.02 -2.47
C LYS A 80 0.39 -9.80 -3.36
N ASP A 81 -0.14 -8.72 -2.79
CA ASP A 81 -0.37 -7.48 -3.52
C ASP A 81 0.93 -6.80 -3.95
N VAL A 82 1.94 -6.73 -3.07
CA VAL A 82 3.28 -6.26 -3.43
C VAL A 82 3.87 -7.11 -4.57
N LYS A 83 3.78 -8.44 -4.49
CA LYS A 83 4.23 -9.34 -5.57
C LYS A 83 3.49 -9.08 -6.88
N LYS A 84 2.21 -8.72 -6.83
CA LYS A 84 1.43 -8.37 -8.02
C LYS A 84 1.98 -7.11 -8.68
N VAL A 85 2.36 -6.09 -7.91
CA VAL A 85 3.03 -4.89 -8.42
C VAL A 85 4.39 -5.25 -9.02
N LEU A 86 5.21 -6.05 -8.33
CA LEU A 86 6.52 -6.48 -8.86
C LEU A 86 6.38 -7.29 -10.15
N ARG A 87 5.38 -8.16 -10.25
CA ARG A 87 5.07 -8.90 -11.48
C ARG A 87 4.65 -7.97 -12.61
N TYR A 88 3.92 -6.89 -12.31
CA TYR A 88 3.60 -5.86 -13.29
C TYR A 88 4.88 -5.20 -13.85
N PHE A 89 5.89 -4.93 -13.01
CA PHE A 89 7.21 -4.46 -13.49
C PHE A 89 7.85 -5.45 -14.44
N GLN A 90 7.89 -6.73 -14.05
CA GLN A 90 8.50 -7.76 -14.88
C GLN A 90 7.81 -7.89 -16.25
N GLY A 91 6.48 -7.79 -16.30
CA GLY A 91 5.71 -7.91 -17.53
C GLY A 91 5.77 -6.69 -18.45
N THR A 92 6.20 -5.54 -17.94
CA THR A 92 6.24 -4.27 -18.72
C THR A 92 7.65 -3.72 -18.85
N LYS A 93 8.68 -4.54 -18.58
CA LYS A 93 10.10 -4.13 -18.63
C LYS A 93 10.52 -3.60 -20.01
N ASP A 94 9.89 -4.11 -21.08
CA ASP A 94 10.23 -3.78 -22.46
C ASP A 94 9.45 -2.57 -22.99
N TYR A 95 8.50 -2.05 -22.20
CA TYR A 95 7.63 -0.94 -22.63
C TYR A 95 8.42 0.36 -22.55
N ARG A 96 8.28 1.21 -23.57
CA ARG A 96 9.00 2.48 -23.69
C ARG A 96 8.04 3.60 -24.05
N LEU A 97 8.21 4.75 -23.42
CA LEU A 97 7.56 5.99 -23.83
C LEU A 97 8.30 6.53 -25.05
N THR A 98 7.59 6.69 -26.16
CA THR A 98 8.14 7.29 -27.38
C THR A 98 7.56 8.69 -27.52
N TYR A 99 8.39 9.69 -27.31
CA TYR A 99 8.03 11.08 -27.57
C TYR A 99 8.36 11.42 -29.01
N ARG A 100 7.39 11.96 -29.74
CA ARG A 100 7.64 12.54 -31.06
C ARG A 100 8.19 13.95 -30.89
N HIS A 101 9.17 14.32 -31.71
CA HIS A 101 9.67 15.67 -31.78
C HIS A 101 8.50 16.64 -32.02
N THR A 102 8.38 17.63 -31.15
CA THR A 102 7.40 18.70 -31.25
C THR A 102 8.11 20.01 -30.93
N ASP A 103 7.93 21.02 -31.76
CA ASP A 103 8.59 22.33 -31.57
C ASP A 103 8.10 23.06 -30.30
N CYS A 104 6.99 22.59 -29.72
CA CYS A 104 6.38 23.13 -28.51
C CYS A 104 6.49 22.13 -27.34
N LEU A 105 7.68 21.99 -26.77
CA LEU A 105 7.90 21.15 -25.58
C LEU A 105 7.44 21.89 -24.30
N LYS A 106 6.14 21.86 -24.01
CA LYS A 106 5.59 22.47 -22.79
C LYS A 106 5.39 21.41 -21.70
N VAL A 107 5.91 21.69 -20.50
CA VAL A 107 5.59 20.95 -19.28
C VAL A 107 4.32 21.53 -18.67
N VAL A 108 3.30 20.71 -18.44
CA VAL A 108 2.06 21.10 -17.76
C VAL A 108 1.97 20.31 -16.46
N GLY A 109 1.99 20.99 -15.32
CA GLY A 109 1.84 20.38 -14.01
C GLY A 109 0.44 20.56 -13.44
N TYR A 110 -0.13 19.48 -12.92
CA TYR A 110 -1.36 19.49 -12.12
C TYR A 110 -1.00 19.05 -10.71
N SER A 111 -1.50 19.79 -9.72
CA SER A 111 -1.37 19.43 -8.30
C SER A 111 -2.76 19.42 -7.71
N ASP A 112 -3.10 18.34 -7.02
CA ASP A 112 -4.34 18.20 -6.28
C ASP A 112 -4.03 17.72 -4.86
N SER A 113 -4.87 18.12 -3.92
CA SER A 113 -4.80 17.66 -2.54
C SER A 113 -6.20 17.40 -2.04
N ASN A 114 -6.46 16.18 -1.59
CA ASN A 114 -7.72 15.84 -0.95
C ASN A 114 -7.57 15.88 0.57
N PHE A 115 -8.51 16.54 1.23
CA PHE A 115 -8.57 16.61 2.68
C PHE A 115 -9.31 15.40 3.26
N ALA A 116 -8.75 14.80 4.31
CA ALA A 116 -9.39 13.74 5.12
C ALA A 116 -9.97 12.54 4.35
N LYS A 117 -9.38 12.15 3.22
CA LYS A 117 -9.88 11.05 2.38
C LYS A 117 -9.77 9.67 3.05
N CYS A 118 -8.84 9.50 3.98
CA CYS A 118 -8.75 8.27 4.77
C CYS A 118 -9.73 8.35 5.95
N VAL A 119 -10.77 7.50 5.94
CA VAL A 119 -11.81 7.46 7.00
C VAL A 119 -11.19 7.19 8.38
N ASP A 120 -10.19 6.31 8.45
CA ASP A 120 -9.62 5.86 9.72
C ASP A 120 -8.63 6.86 10.32
N THR A 121 -7.78 7.47 9.48
CA THR A 121 -6.69 8.34 9.98
C THR A 121 -6.88 9.81 9.67
N LYS A 122 -7.91 10.17 8.89
CA LYS A 122 -8.18 11.54 8.39
C LYS A 122 -6.98 12.21 7.72
N LYS A 123 -6.01 11.42 7.25
CA LYS A 123 -4.84 11.92 6.53
C LYS A 123 -5.24 12.42 5.15
N SER A 124 -4.67 13.56 4.77
CA SER A 124 -4.79 14.16 3.45
C SER A 124 -3.76 13.54 2.50
N ASN A 125 -4.16 13.24 1.27
CA ASN A 125 -3.23 12.82 0.22
C ASN A 125 -3.05 13.96 -0.77
N SER A 126 -1.80 14.38 -0.98
CA SER A 126 -1.40 15.25 -2.07
C SER A 126 -0.90 14.42 -3.25
N GLY A 127 -1.25 14.83 -4.46
CA GLY A 127 -0.82 14.20 -5.70
C GLY A 127 -0.46 15.26 -6.73
N ASN A 128 0.62 15.00 -7.45
CA ASN A 128 1.11 15.84 -8.53
C ASN A 128 1.34 14.99 -9.77
N ILE A 129 0.93 15.50 -10.93
CA ILE A 129 1.11 14.87 -12.23
C ILE A 129 1.65 15.92 -13.18
N PHE A 130 2.77 15.63 -13.81
CA PHE A 130 3.34 16.47 -14.86
C PHE A 130 3.09 15.82 -16.21
N LEU A 131 2.77 16.60 -17.23
CA LEU A 131 2.63 16.17 -18.61
C LEU A 131 3.76 16.81 -19.42
N LEU A 132 4.46 15.99 -20.20
CA LEU A 132 5.45 16.42 -21.18
C LEU A 132 5.07 15.84 -22.53
N ALA A 133 4.90 16.68 -23.55
CA ALA A 133 4.52 16.25 -24.91
C ALA A 133 3.31 15.29 -24.94
N GLY A 134 2.32 15.53 -24.06
CA GLY A 134 1.11 14.70 -23.93
C GLY A 134 1.26 13.43 -23.08
N GLY A 135 2.47 13.06 -22.65
CA GLY A 135 2.72 11.91 -21.78
C GLY A 135 2.92 12.31 -20.32
N ALA A 136 2.37 11.53 -19.39
CA ALA A 136 2.55 11.75 -17.95
C ALA A 136 3.96 11.36 -17.47
N ILE A 137 4.57 12.26 -16.71
CA ILE A 137 5.86 12.13 -16.03
C ILE A 137 5.68 12.49 -14.55
N SER A 138 6.53 11.94 -13.68
CA SER A 138 6.59 12.23 -12.24
C SER A 138 7.98 12.62 -11.83
#